data_AF-A0A1P8XA87-F1
#
_entry.id   AF-A0A1P8XA87-F1
#
_cell.length_a   1.000
_cell.length_b   1.000
_cell.length_c   1.000
_cell.angle_alpha   90.00
_cell.angle_beta   90.00
_cell.angle_gamma   90.00
#
_symmetry.space_group_name_H-M   'P 1'
#
loop_
_entity.id
_entity.type
_entity.pdbx_description
1 polymer ?
#
loop_
_entity_poly.entity_id
_entity_poly.type
_entity_poly.pdbx_seq_one_letter_code
_entity_poly.pdbx_strand_id
1 'polypeptide(L)'
;MTGPLAGLRILDFTHFVAGPWCTMLMADLGADVIKVEPTGRGEISRSMGNVYSDEDSAIFLGFNRGKRSVELDLKRPQGREIVGRLVADCDVVMHNFRPDAATRLGLDAETITRHNPAVIHCAVSAFGESGPLSTAPGNDPLIQGISGAMLATDPEHPIRLGVSLPDFAGGILAGIAVLAAVRRRESTGAGTVITLNLLDAQLYSQADLIAGGKHRTGGQVIQCSDGSVWVDETCSHTGPYTPQGGVESVLAVAAARGVTAVRVAGLGDVLPGPPGRTVTLSRNRRRSTTLVGTPVQFDPAVSQPDRHPPTLGEHTEEVLSEFGFSESEIAGLR
;
A
#
# COMPACT_ATOMS: atom_id res chain seq x y z
N MET A 1 16.96 -2.77 14.57
CA MET A 1 16.75 -2.35 13.17
C MET A 1 17.59 -1.12 12.89
N THR A 2 17.93 -0.89 11.64
CA THR A 2 18.72 0.25 11.16
C THR A 2 17.93 0.99 10.09
N GLY A 3 18.01 2.31 10.03
CA GLY A 3 17.31 3.12 9.03
C GLY A 3 16.72 4.41 9.62
N PRO A 4 16.18 5.31 8.79
CA PRO A 4 15.65 6.60 9.25
C PRO A 4 14.48 6.50 10.22
N LEU A 5 13.72 5.41 10.19
CA LEU A 5 12.61 5.14 11.11
C LEU A 5 12.95 4.13 12.21
N ALA A 6 14.24 3.82 12.38
CA ALA A 6 14.68 2.95 13.48
C ALA A 6 14.25 3.53 14.83
N GLY A 7 13.60 2.70 15.65
CA GLY A 7 13.04 3.10 16.93
C GLY A 7 11.54 3.45 16.88
N LEU A 8 10.95 3.62 15.68
CA LEU A 8 9.52 3.78 15.53
C LEU A 8 8.83 2.41 15.52
N ARG A 9 7.83 2.20 16.39
CA ARG A 9 7.02 0.98 16.43
C ARG A 9 5.57 1.20 16.00
N ILE A 10 5.09 0.33 15.11
CA ILE A 10 3.79 0.44 14.43
C ILE A 10 2.96 -0.82 14.68
N LEU A 11 1.76 -0.66 15.23
CA LEU A 11 0.72 -1.68 15.20
C LEU A 11 -0.10 -1.54 13.92
N ASP A 12 0.03 -2.53 13.06
CA ASP A 12 -0.59 -2.60 11.74
C ASP A 12 -1.80 -3.56 11.76
N PHE A 13 -3.00 -2.99 11.81
CA PHE A 13 -4.28 -3.72 11.69
C PHE A 13 -4.85 -3.67 10.27
N THR A 14 -4.03 -3.31 9.28
CA THR A 14 -4.50 -3.02 7.94
C THR A 14 -4.61 -4.26 7.06
N HIS A 15 -5.60 -4.24 6.17
CA HIS A 15 -5.92 -5.31 5.23
C HIS A 15 -5.73 -4.84 3.78
N PHE A 16 -5.68 -5.77 2.81
CA PHE A 16 -5.59 -5.46 1.38
C PHE A 16 -4.30 -4.71 0.99
N VAL A 17 -4.39 -3.48 0.45
CA VAL A 17 -3.28 -2.79 -0.23
C VAL A 17 -2.90 -1.47 0.43
N ALA A 18 -3.81 -0.49 0.54
CA ALA A 18 -3.45 0.88 0.95
C ALA A 18 -2.66 0.97 2.27
N GLY A 19 -3.21 0.40 3.33
CA GLY A 19 -2.56 0.34 4.64
C GLY A 19 -1.33 -0.55 4.64
N PRO A 20 -1.40 -1.81 4.14
CA PRO A 20 -0.24 -2.70 4.13
C PRO A 20 0.94 -2.14 3.34
N TRP A 21 0.69 -1.47 2.21
CA TRP A 21 1.69 -0.75 1.43
C TRP A 21 2.36 0.35 2.24
N CYS A 22 1.57 1.20 2.91
CA CYS A 22 2.08 2.28 3.75
C CYS A 22 3.02 1.76 4.84
N THR A 23 2.57 0.77 5.62
CA THR A 23 3.36 0.22 6.72
C THR A 23 4.55 -0.60 6.22
N MET A 24 4.45 -1.26 5.06
CA MET A 24 5.59 -1.93 4.43
C MET A 24 6.67 -0.92 4.03
N LEU A 25 6.31 0.22 3.44
CA LEU A 25 7.28 1.28 3.14
C LEU A 25 7.96 1.81 4.41
N MET A 26 7.24 1.91 5.53
CA MET A 26 7.84 2.30 6.81
C MET A 26 8.78 1.22 7.36
N ALA A 27 8.44 -0.07 7.22
CA ALA A 27 9.32 -1.19 7.56
C ALA A 27 10.61 -1.16 6.71
N ASP A 28 10.48 -0.91 5.41
CA ASP A 28 11.61 -0.75 4.48
C ASP A 28 12.53 0.42 4.90
N LEU A 29 12.01 1.42 5.62
CA LEU A 29 12.78 2.54 6.20
C LEU A 29 13.26 2.29 7.65
N GLY A 30 13.03 1.08 8.19
CA GLY A 30 13.56 0.62 9.48
C GLY A 30 12.59 0.66 10.66
N ALA A 31 11.30 0.93 10.44
CA ALA A 31 10.28 0.87 11.50
C ALA A 31 9.99 -0.59 11.93
N ASP A 32 9.69 -0.78 13.22
CA ASP A 32 9.19 -2.05 13.76
C ASP A 32 7.71 -2.19 13.44
N VAL A 33 7.35 -2.98 12.43
CA VAL A 33 5.94 -3.13 12.03
C VAL A 33 5.42 -4.47 12.50
N ILE A 34 4.49 -4.41 13.46
CA ILE A 34 3.79 -5.56 14.03
C ILE A 34 2.40 -5.61 13.39
N LYS A 35 2.23 -6.53 12.45
CA LYS A 35 0.97 -6.82 11.80
C LYS A 35 0.11 -7.70 12.70
N VAL A 36 -1.03 -7.18 13.12
CA VAL A 36 -2.00 -7.91 13.94
C VAL A 36 -3.10 -8.47 13.05
N GLU A 37 -3.27 -9.79 13.09
CA GLU A 37 -4.12 -10.51 12.15
C GLU A 37 -5.15 -11.41 12.86
N PRO A 38 -6.34 -11.63 12.27
CA PRO A 38 -7.29 -12.60 12.79
C PRO A 38 -6.71 -14.01 12.87
N THR A 39 -6.99 -14.71 13.97
CA THR A 39 -6.55 -16.09 14.18
C THR A 39 -7.03 -17.05 13.08
N GLY A 40 -6.15 -17.98 12.69
CA GLY A 40 -6.40 -19.11 11.80
C GLY A 40 -6.44 -18.78 10.31
N ARG A 41 -6.91 -17.59 9.92
CA ARG A 41 -7.02 -17.19 8.49
C ARG A 41 -6.19 -15.97 8.11
N GLY A 42 -5.76 -15.18 9.10
CA GLY A 42 -5.08 -13.93 8.89
C GLY A 42 -5.93 -12.84 8.22
N GLU A 43 -5.26 -11.83 7.67
CA GLU A 43 -5.92 -10.79 6.90
C GLU A 43 -6.37 -11.31 5.52
N ILE A 44 -7.41 -10.69 4.97
CA ILE A 44 -8.15 -11.21 3.82
C ILE A 44 -7.30 -11.41 2.55
N SER A 45 -6.26 -10.59 2.35
CA SER A 45 -5.44 -10.67 1.14
C SER A 45 -4.62 -11.96 1.07
N ARG A 46 -4.35 -12.64 2.20
CA ARG A 46 -3.67 -13.95 2.22
C ARG A 46 -4.34 -14.97 1.31
N SER A 47 -5.67 -14.95 1.23
CA SER A 47 -6.46 -15.88 0.41
C SER A 47 -7.13 -15.24 -0.82
N MET A 48 -6.55 -14.16 -1.36
CA MET A 48 -7.10 -13.47 -2.54
C MET A 48 -6.30 -13.72 -3.82
N GLY A 49 -7.01 -13.94 -4.92
CA GLY A 49 -6.41 -14.10 -6.25
C GLY A 49 -6.15 -15.56 -6.61
N ASN A 50 -5.34 -15.79 -7.64
CA ASN A 50 -5.09 -17.10 -8.25
C ASN A 50 -3.62 -17.53 -8.24
N VAL A 51 -2.71 -16.67 -7.77
CA VAL A 51 -1.27 -16.97 -7.67
C VAL A 51 -0.89 -17.00 -6.20
N TYR A 52 -0.31 -18.10 -5.76
CA TYR A 52 0.05 -18.37 -4.37
C TYR A 52 1.50 -18.85 -4.28
N SER A 53 2.15 -18.53 -3.16
CA SER A 53 3.34 -19.21 -2.71
C SER A 53 3.04 -19.80 -1.33
N ASP A 54 3.00 -21.13 -1.26
CA ASP A 54 2.47 -21.85 -0.10
C ASP A 54 1.00 -21.47 0.18
N GLU A 55 0.73 -20.91 1.36
CA GLU A 55 -0.62 -20.54 1.81
C GLU A 55 -0.98 -19.08 1.51
N ASP A 56 0.01 -18.26 1.13
CA ASP A 56 -0.15 -16.82 0.94
C ASP A 56 -0.23 -16.44 -0.53
N SER A 57 -1.18 -15.57 -0.84
CA SER A 57 -1.34 -15.02 -2.19
C SER A 57 -0.22 -14.08 -2.59
N ALA A 58 -0.03 -13.90 -3.90
CA ALA A 58 0.85 -12.89 -4.45
C ALA A 58 0.50 -11.46 -3.98
N ILE A 59 -0.77 -11.18 -3.66
CA ILE A 59 -1.20 -9.88 -3.14
C ILE A 59 -0.62 -9.67 -1.73
N PHE A 60 -0.80 -10.63 -0.84
CA PHE A 60 -0.25 -10.54 0.52
C PHE A 60 1.27 -10.40 0.51
N LEU A 61 1.94 -11.24 -0.27
CA LEU A 61 3.40 -11.27 -0.38
C LEU A 61 3.94 -9.94 -0.92
N GLY A 62 3.22 -9.30 -1.85
CA GLY A 62 3.61 -8.02 -2.45
C GLY A 62 3.64 -6.84 -1.48
N PHE A 63 2.89 -6.89 -0.38
CA PHE A 63 2.61 -5.72 0.47
C PHE A 63 2.90 -5.92 1.96
N ASN A 64 3.58 -7.00 2.35
CA ASN A 64 3.82 -7.30 3.77
C ASN A 64 5.25 -7.73 4.13
N ARG A 65 6.25 -7.57 3.24
CA ARG A 65 7.66 -7.77 3.62
C ARG A 65 8.08 -6.85 4.78
N GLY A 66 9.13 -7.21 5.50
CA GLY A 66 9.64 -6.39 6.60
C GLY A 66 8.86 -6.51 7.92
N LYS A 67 7.61 -7.00 7.88
CA LYS A 67 6.71 -7.02 9.04
C LYS A 67 6.88 -8.27 9.91
N ARG A 68 6.43 -8.18 11.17
CA ARG A 68 6.20 -9.30 12.08
C ARG A 68 4.71 -9.58 12.16
N SER A 69 4.30 -10.85 12.18
CA SER A 69 2.87 -11.24 12.24
C SER A 69 2.51 -11.79 13.62
N VAL A 70 1.43 -11.27 14.19
CA VAL A 70 0.83 -11.70 15.47
C VAL A 70 -0.64 -12.01 15.24
N GLU A 71 -1.07 -13.21 15.66
CA GLU A 71 -2.48 -13.57 15.60
C GLU A 71 -3.23 -13.15 16.87
N LEU A 72 -4.29 -12.35 16.71
CA LEU A 72 -5.18 -11.94 17.80
C LEU A 72 -6.64 -11.89 17.33
N ASP A 73 -7.54 -12.53 18.08
CA ASP A 73 -8.98 -12.38 17.87
C ASP A 73 -9.53 -11.18 18.64
N LEU A 74 -9.67 -10.05 17.93
CA LEU A 74 -10.22 -8.80 18.46
C LEU A 74 -11.73 -8.87 18.74
N LYS A 75 -12.43 -9.95 18.36
CA LYS A 75 -13.83 -10.14 18.74
C LYS A 75 -13.95 -10.57 20.20
N ARG A 76 -12.92 -11.22 20.76
CA ARG A 76 -12.87 -11.55 22.19
C ARG A 76 -12.46 -10.32 23.02
N PRO A 77 -13.07 -10.09 24.20
CA PRO A 77 -12.65 -9.03 25.12
C PRO A 77 -11.15 -9.09 25.45
N GLN A 78 -10.61 -10.29 25.67
CA GLN A 78 -9.19 -10.52 25.97
C GLN A 78 -8.28 -10.06 24.82
N GLY A 79 -8.70 -10.25 23.57
CA GLY A 79 -7.94 -9.77 22.41
C GLY A 79 -7.85 -8.25 22.38
N ARG A 80 -8.92 -7.54 22.77
CA ARG A 80 -8.93 -6.08 22.87
C ARG A 80 -8.11 -5.56 24.05
N GLU A 81 -8.12 -6.27 25.17
CA GLU A 81 -7.27 -5.95 26.33
C GLU A 81 -5.77 -6.04 25.97
N ILE A 82 -5.38 -7.06 25.22
CA ILE A 82 -4.01 -7.21 24.71
C ILE A 82 -3.65 -6.02 23.81
N VAL A 83 -4.52 -5.64 22.87
CA VAL A 83 -4.27 -4.46 22.03
C VAL A 83 -4.02 -3.22 22.88
N GLY A 84 -4.82 -2.99 23.93
CA GLY A 84 -4.61 -1.86 24.83
C GLY A 84 -3.22 -1.83 25.47
N ARG A 85 -2.68 -3.00 25.84
CA ARG A 85 -1.30 -3.12 26.36
C ARG A 85 -0.25 -2.92 25.27
N LEU A 86 -0.46 -3.45 24.07
CA LEU A 86 0.46 -3.24 22.95
C LEU A 86 0.53 -1.74 22.56
N VAL A 87 -0.61 -1.04 22.56
CA VAL A 87 -0.71 0.38 22.20
C VAL A 87 0.12 1.27 23.14
N ALA A 88 0.25 0.88 24.42
CA ALA A 88 1.01 1.63 25.42
C ALA A 88 2.50 1.80 25.03
N ASP A 89 3.08 0.80 24.36
CA ASP A 89 4.50 0.77 23.96
C ASP A 89 4.70 0.90 22.43
N CYS A 90 3.69 1.42 21.71
CA CYS A 90 3.76 1.68 20.28
C CYS A 90 3.58 3.15 19.94
N ASP A 91 4.21 3.58 18.85
CA ASP A 91 4.18 4.97 18.39
C ASP A 91 3.01 5.25 17.45
N VAL A 92 2.68 4.27 16.62
CA VAL A 92 1.67 4.40 15.58
C VAL A 92 0.71 3.21 15.66
N VAL A 93 -0.58 3.50 15.52
CA VAL A 93 -1.62 2.48 15.31
C VAL A 93 -2.31 2.80 13.99
N MET A 94 -2.26 1.86 13.04
CA MET A 94 -2.89 2.05 11.73
C MET A 94 -3.95 0.98 11.47
N HIS A 95 -5.10 1.41 10.96
CA HIS A 95 -6.14 0.51 10.47
C HIS A 95 -6.84 1.08 9.24
N ASN A 96 -7.50 0.21 8.47
CA ASN A 96 -8.36 0.59 7.35
C ASN A 96 -9.79 0.05 7.47
N PHE A 97 -10.21 -0.26 8.70
CA PHE A 97 -11.61 -0.59 8.98
C PHE A 97 -12.53 0.61 8.75
N ARG A 98 -13.78 0.30 8.40
CA ARG A 98 -14.87 1.26 8.45
C ARG A 98 -15.08 1.75 9.89
N PRO A 99 -15.57 2.99 10.11
CA PRO A 99 -15.70 3.56 11.45
C PRO A 99 -16.48 2.67 12.42
N ASP A 100 -17.63 2.13 12.00
CA ASP A 100 -18.47 1.25 12.82
C ASP A 100 -17.75 -0.04 13.25
N ALA A 101 -16.92 -0.58 12.35
CA ALA A 101 -16.13 -1.77 12.60
C ALA A 101 -14.94 -1.47 13.51
N ALA A 102 -14.26 -0.33 13.30
CA ALA A 102 -13.17 0.12 14.18
C ALA A 102 -13.66 0.29 15.62
N THR A 103 -14.79 0.97 15.84
CA THR A 103 -15.39 1.11 17.17
C THR A 103 -15.73 -0.24 17.79
N ARG A 104 -16.37 -1.15 17.04
CA ARG A 104 -16.73 -2.48 17.55
C ARG A 104 -15.50 -3.33 17.92
N LEU A 105 -14.37 -3.12 17.26
CA LEU A 105 -13.11 -3.81 17.51
C LEU A 105 -12.24 -3.08 18.55
N GLY A 106 -12.61 -1.88 19.00
CA GLY A 106 -11.82 -1.07 19.94
C GLY A 106 -10.60 -0.41 19.29
N LEU A 107 -10.65 -0.15 17.99
CA LEU A 107 -9.58 0.47 17.20
C LEU A 107 -9.86 1.92 16.83
N ASP A 108 -11.01 2.46 17.22
CA ASP A 108 -11.34 3.88 17.03
C ASP A 108 -10.37 4.79 17.80
N ALA A 109 -10.25 6.04 17.35
CA ALA A 109 -9.31 7.00 17.90
C ALA A 109 -9.51 7.26 19.40
N GLU A 110 -10.76 7.31 19.87
CA GLU A 110 -11.05 7.54 21.29
C GLU A 110 -10.53 6.38 22.13
N THR A 111 -10.80 5.13 21.71
CA THR A 111 -10.31 3.94 22.40
C THR A 111 -8.80 3.85 22.43
N ILE A 112 -8.15 4.06 21.29
CA ILE A 112 -6.69 3.94 21.18
C ILE A 112 -5.97 5.03 22.00
N THR A 113 -6.45 6.27 21.95
CA THR A 113 -5.80 7.39 22.66
C THR A 113 -5.97 7.32 24.18
N ARG A 114 -7.01 6.63 24.70
CA ARG A 114 -7.13 6.33 26.15
C ARG A 114 -6.01 5.43 26.66
N HIS A 115 -5.49 4.52 25.83
CA HIS A 115 -4.37 3.66 26.18
C HIS A 115 -3.02 4.38 26.07
N ASN A 116 -2.90 5.29 25.10
CA ASN A 116 -1.69 6.07 24.90
C ASN A 116 -2.01 7.44 24.29
N PRO A 117 -2.04 8.54 25.07
CA PRO A 117 -2.32 9.89 24.55
C PRO A 117 -1.24 10.44 23.60
N ALA A 118 -0.04 9.84 23.58
CA ALA A 118 1.06 10.22 22.70
C ALA A 118 1.09 9.42 21.38
N VAL A 119 0.16 8.47 21.20
CA VAL A 119 0.09 7.63 19.99
C VAL A 119 -0.33 8.45 18.77
N ILE A 120 0.17 8.04 17.61
CA ILE A 120 -0.31 8.50 16.32
C ILE A 120 -1.33 7.47 15.83
N HIS A 121 -2.60 7.80 15.92
CA HIS A 121 -3.68 6.98 15.39
C HIS A 121 -3.92 7.35 13.92
N CYS A 122 -3.96 6.37 13.02
CA CYS A 122 -4.18 6.60 11.60
C CYS A 122 -5.24 5.65 11.03
N ALA A 123 -6.36 6.22 10.58
CA ALA A 123 -7.44 5.51 9.91
C ALA A 123 -7.45 5.82 8.39
N VAL A 124 -7.43 4.77 7.57
CA VAL A 124 -7.52 4.86 6.10
C VAL A 124 -8.78 4.13 5.63
N SER A 125 -9.93 4.79 5.56
CA SER A 125 -11.18 4.15 5.13
C SER A 125 -11.47 4.39 3.65
N ALA A 126 -12.54 3.82 3.11
CA ALA A 126 -12.93 4.07 1.72
C ALA A 126 -13.54 5.47 1.52
N PHE A 127 -14.38 5.92 2.46
CA PHE A 127 -15.21 7.12 2.34
C PHE A 127 -15.13 8.10 3.51
N GLY A 128 -14.24 7.86 4.48
CA GLY A 128 -14.02 8.76 5.61
C GLY A 128 -14.86 8.42 6.84
N GLU A 129 -14.74 9.25 7.87
CA GLU A 129 -15.36 9.06 9.18
C GLU A 129 -16.81 9.58 9.26
N SER A 130 -17.31 10.24 8.22
CA SER A 130 -18.61 10.90 8.24
C SER A 130 -19.31 10.86 6.88
N GLY A 131 -20.58 11.27 6.87
CA GLY A 131 -21.41 11.25 5.66
C GLY A 131 -22.07 9.89 5.38
N PRO A 132 -22.94 9.84 4.36
CA PRO A 132 -23.82 8.69 4.12
C PRO A 132 -23.08 7.40 3.70
N LEU A 133 -21.85 7.53 3.20
CA LEU A 133 -21.04 6.40 2.77
C LEU A 133 -19.99 5.95 3.81
N SER A 134 -19.88 6.63 4.95
CA SER A 134 -18.85 6.35 5.97
C SER A 134 -18.80 4.87 6.40
N THR A 135 -19.96 4.23 6.53
CA THR A 135 -20.08 2.80 6.92
C THR A 135 -20.29 1.86 5.73
N ALA A 136 -20.22 2.36 4.50
CA ALA A 136 -20.31 1.54 3.29
C ALA A 136 -19.01 0.73 3.08
N PRO A 137 -19.10 -0.50 2.55
CA PRO A 137 -17.91 -1.20 2.08
C PRO A 137 -17.31 -0.46 0.87
N GLY A 138 -15.98 -0.42 0.80
CA GLY A 138 -15.30 0.15 -0.34
C GLY A 138 -13.96 -0.54 -0.60
N ASN A 139 -13.58 -0.55 -1.86
CA ASN A 139 -12.30 -1.05 -2.37
C ASN A 139 -11.93 -0.23 -3.60
N ASP A 140 -10.70 -0.40 -4.06
CA ASP A 140 -10.14 0.39 -5.15
C ASP A 140 -11.00 0.46 -6.42
N PRO A 141 -11.52 -0.65 -6.99
CA PRO A 141 -12.38 -0.57 -8.18
C PRO A 141 -13.63 0.28 -7.97
N LEU A 142 -14.25 0.21 -6.78
CA LEU A 142 -15.41 1.04 -6.46
C LEU A 142 -15.01 2.51 -6.43
N ILE A 143 -13.89 2.84 -5.78
CA ILE A 143 -13.39 4.21 -5.67
C ILE A 143 -13.03 4.79 -7.05
N GLN A 144 -12.40 4.02 -7.93
CA GLN A 144 -12.16 4.45 -9.31
C GLN A 144 -13.47 4.75 -10.06
N GLY A 145 -14.52 3.97 -9.81
CA GLY A 145 -15.84 4.16 -10.43
C GLY A 145 -16.55 5.43 -9.96
N ILE A 146 -16.58 5.69 -8.65
CA ILE A 146 -17.31 6.82 -8.08
C ILE A 146 -16.54 8.15 -8.15
N SER A 147 -15.21 8.11 -8.27
CA SER A 147 -14.36 9.31 -8.33
C SER A 147 -14.29 9.97 -9.72
N GLY A 148 -14.92 9.38 -10.73
CA GLY A 148 -14.80 9.82 -12.12
C GLY A 148 -13.53 9.37 -12.83
N ALA A 149 -12.62 8.64 -12.15
CA ALA A 149 -11.35 8.20 -12.73
C ALA A 149 -11.51 7.27 -13.93
N MET A 150 -12.53 6.43 -13.94
CA MET A 150 -12.80 5.55 -15.09
C MET A 150 -13.21 6.34 -16.35
N LEU A 151 -14.05 7.37 -16.18
CA LEU A 151 -14.42 8.29 -17.27
C LEU A 151 -13.23 9.13 -17.70
N ALA A 152 -12.34 9.47 -16.76
CA ALA A 152 -11.10 10.18 -17.09
C ALA A 152 -10.11 9.34 -17.89
N THR A 153 -10.19 8.01 -17.78
CA THR A 153 -9.36 7.08 -18.55
C THR A 153 -9.93 6.91 -19.96
N ASP A 154 -11.23 6.67 -20.09
CA ASP A 154 -11.94 6.60 -21.36
C ASP A 154 -13.39 7.12 -21.18
N PRO A 155 -13.73 8.30 -21.73
CA PRO A 155 -15.06 8.87 -21.61
C PRO A 155 -16.16 8.06 -22.33
N GLU A 156 -15.81 7.32 -23.37
CA GLU A 156 -16.77 6.55 -24.19
C GLU A 156 -16.93 5.12 -23.67
N HIS A 157 -15.84 4.51 -23.22
CA HIS A 157 -15.79 3.15 -22.68
C HIS A 157 -15.14 3.12 -21.29
N PRO A 158 -15.83 3.62 -20.25
CA PRO A 158 -15.24 3.79 -18.91
C PRO A 158 -14.52 2.54 -18.43
N ILE A 159 -13.21 2.68 -18.26
CA ILE A 159 -12.32 1.58 -17.88
C ILE A 159 -11.47 2.00 -16.70
N ARG A 160 -11.24 1.07 -15.78
CA ARG A 160 -10.38 1.31 -14.62
C ARG A 160 -8.91 1.19 -15.01
N LEU A 161 -8.06 1.90 -14.26
CA LEU A 161 -6.63 1.64 -14.28
C LEU A 161 -6.35 0.21 -13.77
N GLY A 162 -5.40 -0.45 -14.41
CA GLY A 162 -4.95 -1.80 -14.03
C GLY A 162 -4.23 -1.83 -12.69
N VAL A 163 -3.76 -0.68 -12.21
CA VAL A 163 -3.11 -0.48 -10.91
C VAL A 163 -4.09 0.15 -9.92
N SER A 164 -3.95 -0.20 -8.64
CA SER A 164 -4.80 0.31 -7.55
C SER A 164 -4.42 1.74 -7.14
N LEU A 165 -4.66 2.72 -8.03
CA LEU A 165 -4.28 4.11 -7.80
C LEU A 165 -4.86 4.69 -6.49
N PRO A 166 -6.17 4.57 -6.20
CA PRO A 166 -6.71 4.96 -4.89
C PRO A 166 -5.96 4.37 -3.70
N ASP A 167 -5.65 3.07 -3.73
CA ASP A 167 -4.92 2.42 -2.64
C ASP A 167 -3.50 2.99 -2.47
N PHE A 168 -2.75 3.15 -3.56
CA PHE A 168 -1.39 3.69 -3.51
C PHE A 168 -1.36 5.16 -3.11
N ALA A 169 -2.26 5.99 -3.65
CA ALA A 169 -2.39 7.39 -3.27
C ALA A 169 -2.74 7.51 -1.79
N GLY A 170 -3.72 6.74 -1.31
CA GLY A 170 -4.11 6.69 0.10
C GLY A 170 -2.94 6.27 0.99
N GLY A 171 -2.22 5.20 0.63
CA GLY A 171 -1.06 4.72 1.39
C GLY A 171 0.08 5.74 1.47
N ILE A 172 0.40 6.42 0.36
CA ILE A 172 1.45 7.46 0.35
C ILE A 172 1.05 8.66 1.21
N LEU A 173 -0.18 9.16 1.06
CA LEU A 173 -0.69 10.28 1.85
C LEU A 173 -0.74 9.93 3.35
N ALA A 174 -1.17 8.71 3.69
CA ALA A 174 -1.13 8.20 5.06
C ALA A 174 0.30 8.20 5.61
N GLY A 175 1.27 7.73 4.82
CA GLY A 175 2.68 7.69 5.21
C GLY A 175 3.24 9.09 5.48
N ILE A 176 2.98 10.04 4.59
CA ILE A 176 3.37 11.46 4.77
C ILE A 176 2.75 12.03 6.05
N ALA A 177 1.46 11.79 6.28
CA ALA A 177 0.76 12.28 7.46
C ALA A 177 1.34 11.70 8.76
N VAL A 178 1.66 10.40 8.78
CA VAL A 178 2.32 9.75 9.93
C VAL A 178 3.71 10.35 10.17
N LEU A 179 4.52 10.54 9.14
CA LEU A 179 5.85 11.15 9.28
C LEU A 179 5.75 12.60 9.81
N ALA A 180 4.79 13.39 9.32
CA ALA A 180 4.53 14.73 9.82
C ALA A 180 4.07 14.71 11.30
N ALA A 181 3.23 13.73 11.67
CA ALA A 181 2.78 13.55 13.05
C ALA A 181 3.92 13.11 13.98
N VAL A 182 4.82 12.23 13.54
CA VAL A 182 6.05 11.87 14.28
C VAL A 182 6.88 13.12 14.53
N ARG A 183 7.13 13.92 13.47
CA ARG A 183 7.89 15.17 13.58
C ARG A 183 7.24 16.19 14.51
N ARG A 184 5.92 16.31 14.50
CA ARG A 184 5.15 17.17 15.43
C ARG A 184 5.25 16.65 16.86
N ARG A 185 5.20 15.34 17.07
CA ARG A 185 5.29 14.73 18.39
C ARG A 185 6.65 14.96 19.03
N GLU A 186 7.74 14.96 18.27
CA GLU A 186 9.09 15.29 18.78
C GLU A 186 9.17 16.66 19.45
N SER A 187 8.43 17.66 18.95
CA SER A 187 8.45 19.02 19.49
C SER A 187 7.38 19.28 20.55
N THR A 188 6.30 18.50 20.57
CA THR A 188 5.12 18.76 21.42
C THR A 188 4.88 17.70 22.49
N GLY A 189 5.45 16.51 22.34
CA GLY A 189 5.12 15.32 23.13
C GLY A 189 3.72 14.74 22.88
N ALA A 190 2.90 15.38 22.04
CA ALA A 190 1.49 15.03 21.86
C ALA A 190 1.27 14.10 20.65
N GLY A 191 0.35 13.15 20.82
CA GLY A 191 -0.12 12.29 19.74
C GLY A 191 -0.89 13.05 18.66
N THR A 192 -1.31 12.32 17.62
CA THR A 192 -2.10 12.88 16.51
C THR A 192 -3.13 11.85 16.06
N VAL A 193 -4.37 12.28 15.84
CA VAL A 193 -5.38 11.46 15.16
C VAL A 193 -5.41 11.88 13.70
N ILE A 194 -5.19 10.92 12.81
CA ILE A 194 -5.13 11.08 11.37
C ILE A 194 -6.27 10.27 10.77
N THR A 195 -7.08 10.92 9.93
CA THR A 195 -8.11 10.26 9.14
C THR A 195 -7.91 10.65 7.69
N LEU A 196 -7.97 9.66 6.81
CA LEU A 196 -8.01 9.87 5.36
C LEU A 196 -8.91 8.82 4.72
N ASN A 197 -9.29 9.08 3.47
CA ASN A 197 -10.07 8.10 2.73
C ASN A 197 -9.65 8.01 1.26
N LEU A 198 -9.93 6.84 0.68
CA LEU A 198 -9.52 6.53 -0.69
C LEU A 198 -10.20 7.43 -1.72
N LEU A 199 -11.47 7.83 -1.50
CA LEU A 199 -12.17 8.74 -2.41
C LEU A 199 -11.46 10.09 -2.50
N ASP A 200 -11.18 10.71 -1.36
CA ASP A 200 -10.48 11.99 -1.30
C ASP A 200 -9.04 11.87 -1.82
N ALA A 201 -8.34 10.78 -1.51
CA ALA A 201 -7.00 10.53 -2.07
C ALA A 201 -7.02 10.44 -3.59
N GLN A 202 -8.04 9.78 -4.16
CA GLN A 202 -8.22 9.67 -5.61
C GLN A 202 -8.63 11.01 -6.24
N LEU A 203 -9.49 11.80 -5.60
CA LEU A 203 -9.85 13.14 -6.08
C LEU A 203 -8.64 14.09 -6.01
N TYR A 204 -7.86 14.01 -4.94
CA TYR A 204 -6.62 14.77 -4.77
C TYR A 204 -5.59 14.44 -5.85
N SER A 205 -5.50 13.18 -6.26
CA SER A 205 -4.64 12.71 -7.35
C SER A 205 -5.10 13.17 -8.74
N GLN A 206 -6.31 13.73 -8.85
CA GLN A 206 -6.94 14.23 -10.09
C GLN A 206 -7.24 15.73 -10.01
N ALA A 207 -6.46 16.48 -9.21
CA ALA A 207 -6.70 17.89 -8.94
C ALA A 207 -6.76 18.77 -10.20
N ASP A 208 -6.05 18.40 -11.26
CA ASP A 208 -6.09 19.12 -12.55
C ASP A 208 -7.45 18.99 -13.24
N LEU A 209 -8.07 17.81 -13.22
CA LEU A 209 -9.41 17.58 -13.76
C LEU A 209 -10.46 18.38 -12.98
N ILE A 210 -10.34 18.44 -11.66
CA ILE A 210 -11.23 19.23 -10.80
C ILE A 210 -11.08 20.73 -11.07
N ALA A 211 -9.86 21.18 -11.39
CA ALA A 211 -9.59 22.57 -11.77
C ALA A 211 -10.07 22.94 -13.20
N GLY A 212 -10.81 22.04 -13.88
CA GLY A 212 -11.30 22.26 -15.25
C GLY A 212 -10.29 21.89 -16.34
N GLY A 213 -9.21 21.19 -15.97
CA GLY A 213 -8.32 20.54 -16.92
C GLY A 213 -9.10 19.59 -17.82
N LYS A 214 -8.84 19.64 -19.12
CA LYS A 214 -9.40 18.68 -20.06
C LYS A 214 -8.64 17.36 -19.93
N HIS A 215 -9.33 16.25 -20.19
CA HIS A 215 -8.68 14.94 -20.34
C HIS A 215 -7.50 15.07 -21.30
N ARG A 216 -6.29 14.89 -20.78
CA ARG A 216 -5.12 14.76 -21.63
C ARG A 216 -5.10 13.32 -22.12
N THR A 217 -5.89 13.02 -23.15
CA THR A 217 -5.69 11.80 -23.97
C THR A 217 -4.44 11.96 -24.84
N GLY A 218 -3.40 12.63 -24.33
CA GLY A 218 -2.19 12.92 -25.10
C GLY A 218 -1.60 11.59 -25.54
N GLY A 219 -1.50 11.43 -26.86
CA GLY A 219 -0.92 10.24 -27.47
C GLY A 219 -1.90 9.10 -27.75
N GLN A 220 -1.53 8.27 -28.72
CA GLN A 220 -2.30 7.12 -29.19
C GLN A 220 -1.49 5.84 -29.11
N VAL A 221 -2.19 4.71 -28.93
CA VAL A 221 -1.57 3.38 -29.05
C VAL A 221 -1.75 2.87 -30.47
N ILE A 222 -0.63 2.70 -31.17
CA ILE A 222 -0.56 2.09 -32.50
C ILE A 222 -0.35 0.59 -32.36
N GLN A 223 -1.28 -0.19 -32.90
CA GLN A 223 -1.13 -1.64 -33.00
C GLN A 223 -0.16 -2.00 -34.13
N CYS A 224 0.88 -2.75 -33.80
CA CYS A 224 1.92 -3.22 -34.72
C CYS A 224 1.77 -4.74 -34.94
N SER A 225 2.50 -5.32 -35.90
CA SER A 225 2.45 -6.76 -36.17
C SER A 225 3.02 -7.64 -35.04
N ASP A 226 3.87 -7.08 -34.18
CA ASP A 226 4.60 -7.77 -33.11
C ASP A 226 4.50 -7.06 -31.75
N GLY A 227 3.50 -6.20 -31.56
CA GLY A 227 3.28 -5.48 -30.30
C GLY A 227 2.48 -4.19 -30.47
N SER A 228 2.70 -3.23 -29.58
CA SER A 228 2.09 -1.91 -29.68
C SER A 228 3.10 -0.81 -29.33
N VAL A 229 2.89 0.39 -29.88
CA VAL A 229 3.69 1.58 -29.59
C VAL A 229 2.75 2.68 -29.12
N TRP A 230 3.06 3.29 -27.99
CA TRP A 230 2.43 4.55 -27.60
C TRP A 230 3.19 5.70 -28.26
N VAL A 231 2.49 6.61 -28.91
CA VAL A 231 3.04 7.75 -29.65
C VAL A 231 2.43 9.04 -29.12
N ASP A 232 3.24 10.03 -28.79
CA ASP A 232 2.80 11.34 -28.31
C ASP A 232 2.23 12.19 -29.47
N GLU A 233 0.93 12.49 -29.41
CA GLU A 233 0.26 13.32 -30.40
C GLU A 233 0.58 14.81 -30.25
N THR A 234 1.05 15.26 -29.09
CA THR A 234 1.40 16.67 -28.89
C THR A 234 2.63 17.11 -29.69
N CYS A 235 3.46 16.16 -30.14
CA CYS A 235 4.58 16.39 -31.05
C CYS A 235 4.23 16.15 -32.53
N SER A 236 2.99 15.76 -32.86
CA SER A 236 2.59 15.39 -34.22
C SER A 236 2.30 16.62 -35.10
N HIS A 237 3.34 17.33 -35.52
CA HIS A 237 3.24 18.39 -36.55
C HIS A 237 3.18 17.83 -37.99
N THR A 238 3.20 16.52 -38.14
CA THR A 238 3.22 15.83 -39.42
C THR A 238 1.85 15.19 -39.65
N GLY A 239 1.18 15.51 -40.76
CA GLY A 239 -0.18 15.06 -41.10
C GLY A 239 -0.43 13.53 -41.06
N PRO A 240 -1.62 13.07 -41.48
CA PRO A 240 -2.11 11.72 -41.20
C PRO A 240 -1.16 10.65 -41.76
N TYR A 241 -0.46 9.97 -40.87
CA TYR A 241 0.34 8.80 -41.20
C TYR A 241 0.14 7.79 -40.10
N THR A 242 -0.32 6.60 -40.47
CA THR A 242 -0.40 5.44 -39.59
C THR A 242 0.73 4.51 -39.99
N PRO A 243 1.87 4.54 -39.27
CA PRO A 243 2.96 3.57 -39.47
C PRO A 243 2.40 2.15 -39.52
N GLN A 244 2.81 1.37 -40.52
CA GLN A 244 2.48 -0.05 -40.61
C GLN A 244 3.76 -0.89 -40.49
N GLY A 245 3.63 -2.08 -39.90
CA GLY A 245 4.72 -3.02 -39.68
C GLY A 245 4.94 -3.35 -38.21
N GLY A 246 6.16 -3.77 -37.88
CA GLY A 246 6.56 -4.08 -36.51
C GLY A 246 6.94 -2.84 -35.70
N VAL A 247 7.06 -3.03 -34.39
CA VAL A 247 7.37 -1.99 -33.38
C VAL A 247 8.59 -1.14 -33.78
N GLU A 248 9.70 -1.76 -34.20
CA GLU A 248 10.93 -1.05 -34.58
C GLU A 248 10.73 -0.11 -35.77
N SER A 249 9.92 -0.51 -36.76
CA SER A 249 9.58 0.35 -37.91
C SER A 249 8.82 1.60 -37.45
N VAL A 250 7.82 1.40 -36.59
CA VAL A 250 7.01 2.48 -36.04
C VAL A 250 7.86 3.45 -35.20
N LEU A 251 8.74 2.93 -34.35
CA LEU A 251 9.67 3.73 -33.54
C LEU A 251 10.66 4.51 -34.41
N ALA A 252 11.21 3.90 -35.47
CA ALA A 252 12.12 4.57 -36.39
C ALA A 252 11.44 5.73 -37.12
N VAL A 253 10.19 5.57 -37.55
CA VAL A 253 9.43 6.66 -38.17
C VAL A 253 9.12 7.77 -37.17
N ALA A 254 8.72 7.44 -35.95
CA ALA A 254 8.47 8.43 -34.90
C ALA A 254 9.74 9.25 -34.61
N ALA A 255 10.88 8.57 -34.44
CA ALA A 255 12.18 9.20 -34.22
C ALA A 255 12.58 10.13 -35.39
N ALA A 256 12.42 9.67 -36.65
CA ALA A 256 12.70 10.47 -37.84
C ALA A 256 11.84 11.75 -37.95
N ARG A 257 10.68 11.77 -37.29
CA ARG A 257 9.76 12.91 -37.24
C ARG A 257 9.91 13.75 -35.97
N GLY A 258 10.82 13.40 -35.07
CA GLY A 258 10.96 14.06 -33.77
C GLY A 258 9.76 13.86 -32.85
N VAL A 259 8.99 12.79 -33.05
CA VAL A 259 7.83 12.44 -32.23
C VAL A 259 8.26 11.46 -31.14
N THR A 260 7.89 11.74 -29.89
CA THR A 260 8.13 10.83 -28.77
C THR A 260 7.28 9.58 -28.93
N ALA A 261 7.91 8.41 -28.92
CA ALA A 261 7.21 7.13 -28.98
C ALA A 261 7.94 6.07 -28.14
N VAL A 262 7.19 5.12 -27.59
CA VAL A 262 7.72 4.02 -26.80
C VAL A 262 6.94 2.74 -27.04
N ARG A 263 7.63 1.60 -27.06
CA ARG A 263 6.97 0.29 -27.05
C ARG A 263 6.12 0.16 -25.78
N VAL A 264 4.88 -0.29 -25.94
CA VAL A 264 4.06 -0.73 -24.81
C VAL A 264 4.64 -2.06 -24.30
N ALA A 265 5.31 -2.00 -23.15
CA ALA A 265 6.07 -3.12 -22.59
C ALA A 265 5.23 -4.00 -21.65
N GLY A 266 5.52 -5.30 -21.65
CA GLY A 266 5.06 -6.20 -20.58
C GLY A 266 6.00 -6.14 -19.37
N LEU A 267 5.53 -6.60 -18.20
CA LEU A 267 6.38 -6.64 -16.99
C LEU A 267 7.67 -7.44 -17.21
N GLY A 268 7.62 -8.54 -17.97
CA GLY A 268 8.80 -9.35 -18.29
C GLY A 268 9.88 -8.61 -19.08
N ASP A 269 9.50 -7.59 -19.86
CA ASP A 269 10.45 -6.76 -20.61
C ASP A 269 11.17 -5.75 -19.70
N VAL A 270 10.54 -5.36 -18.58
CA VAL A 270 11.01 -4.27 -17.71
C VAL A 270 11.68 -4.80 -16.44
N LEU A 271 11.21 -5.92 -15.87
CA LEU A 271 11.73 -6.44 -14.60
C LEU A 271 13.25 -6.72 -14.58
N PRO A 272 13.89 -7.23 -15.65
CA PRO A 272 15.32 -7.53 -15.67
C PRO A 272 16.28 -6.32 -15.62
N GLY A 273 15.83 -5.11 -15.30
CA GLY A 273 16.66 -3.91 -15.41
C GLY A 273 17.67 -3.68 -14.28
N PRO A 274 17.95 -2.42 -13.89
CA PRO A 274 19.08 -2.07 -13.07
C PRO A 274 19.01 -2.72 -11.68
N PRO A 275 20.17 -2.86 -11.01
CA PRO A 275 20.25 -3.40 -9.66
C PRO A 275 19.27 -2.73 -8.70
N GLY A 276 18.67 -3.52 -7.80
CA GLY A 276 17.70 -3.05 -6.81
C GLY A 276 16.24 -2.96 -7.29
N ARG A 277 15.97 -3.13 -8.59
CA ARG A 277 14.59 -3.20 -9.12
C ARG A 277 13.79 -4.36 -8.51
N THR A 278 14.45 -5.48 -8.28
CA THR A 278 13.89 -6.63 -7.56
C THR A 278 14.72 -6.96 -6.34
N VAL A 279 14.06 -7.52 -5.34
CA VAL A 279 14.68 -8.06 -4.13
C VAL A 279 14.20 -9.48 -3.93
N THR A 280 15.13 -10.39 -3.65
CA THR A 280 14.81 -11.79 -3.34
C THR A 280 15.01 -12.00 -1.85
N LEU A 281 13.92 -12.26 -1.14
CA LEU A 281 13.90 -12.41 0.31
C LEU A 281 13.76 -13.88 0.65
N SER A 282 14.71 -14.42 1.41
CA SER A 282 14.71 -15.83 1.81
C SER A 282 13.95 -15.99 3.13
N ARG A 283 12.95 -16.87 3.14
CA ARG A 283 12.31 -17.34 4.38
C ARG A 283 13.18 -18.38 5.08
N ASN A 284 13.77 -19.28 4.31
CA ASN A 284 14.72 -20.28 4.78
C ASN A 284 15.61 -20.75 3.62
N ARG A 285 16.54 -21.69 3.88
CA ARG A 285 17.49 -22.22 2.87
C ARG A 285 16.84 -22.78 1.59
N ARG A 286 15.55 -23.09 1.59
CA ARG A 286 14.84 -23.69 0.45
C ARG A 286 13.74 -22.80 -0.15
N ARG A 287 13.39 -21.69 0.50
CA ARG A 287 12.25 -20.86 0.11
C ARG A 287 12.61 -19.39 0.07
N SER A 288 12.36 -18.76 -1.06
CA SER A 288 12.56 -17.34 -1.29
C SER A 288 11.45 -16.75 -2.15
N THR A 289 11.13 -15.48 -1.94
CA THR A 289 10.15 -14.73 -2.72
C THR A 289 10.85 -13.55 -3.39
N THR A 290 10.66 -13.40 -4.70
CA THR A 290 11.15 -12.23 -5.44
C THR A 290 10.05 -11.19 -5.53
N LEU A 291 10.34 -9.98 -5.03
CA LEU A 291 9.43 -8.85 -4.98
C LEU A 291 10.07 -7.63 -5.66
N VAL A 292 9.27 -6.60 -5.93
CA VAL A 292 9.78 -5.30 -6.39
C VAL A 292 10.51 -4.62 -5.23
N GLY A 293 11.75 -4.19 -5.46
CA GLY A 293 12.54 -3.46 -4.48
C GLY A 293 12.08 -2.00 -4.31
N THR A 294 12.64 -1.30 -3.32
CA THR A 294 12.30 0.10 -3.08
C THR A 294 12.95 1.00 -4.13
N PRO A 295 12.18 1.83 -4.86
CA PRO A 295 12.75 2.67 -5.91
C PRO A 295 13.51 3.89 -5.36
N VAL A 296 13.30 4.26 -4.09
CA VAL A 296 13.96 5.39 -3.44
C VAL A 296 15.34 4.97 -2.95
N GLN A 297 16.38 5.68 -3.40
CA GLN A 297 17.76 5.47 -2.98
C GLN A 297 18.18 6.62 -2.05
N PHE A 298 18.89 6.29 -0.97
CA PHE A 298 19.39 7.26 0.00
C PHE A 298 20.93 7.35 -0.09
N ASP A 299 21.47 8.53 0.18
CA ASP A 299 22.91 8.75 0.40
C ASP A 299 23.10 9.53 1.72
N PRO A 300 23.73 8.92 2.75
CA PRO A 300 24.25 7.55 2.79
C PRO A 300 23.14 6.50 2.67
N ALA A 301 23.49 5.34 2.13
CA ALA A 301 22.54 4.25 1.92
C ALA A 301 21.86 3.84 3.24
N VAL A 302 20.53 3.74 3.20
CA VAL A 302 19.71 3.20 4.30
C VAL A 302 19.54 1.69 4.12
N SER A 303 19.10 1.02 5.19
CA SER A 303 18.85 -0.42 5.17
C SER A 303 17.90 -0.80 4.04
N GLN A 304 18.18 -1.92 3.38
CA GLN A 304 17.25 -2.56 2.45
C GLN A 304 16.32 -3.49 3.22
N PRO A 305 15.16 -3.86 2.62
CA PRO A 305 14.30 -4.86 3.20
C PRO A 305 15.06 -6.19 3.31
N ASP A 306 15.19 -6.74 4.52
CA ASP A 306 15.94 -7.96 4.79
C ASP A 306 15.05 -9.12 5.25
N ARG A 307 13.80 -8.83 5.64
CA ARG A 307 12.81 -9.83 6.07
C ARG A 307 11.77 -10.10 5.00
N HIS A 308 11.56 -11.38 4.75
CA HIS A 308 10.45 -11.88 3.94
C HIS A 308 9.07 -11.47 4.53
N PRO A 309 7.99 -11.47 3.71
CA PRO A 309 6.64 -11.32 4.24
C PRO A 309 6.33 -12.41 5.27
N PRO A 310 5.84 -12.07 6.48
CA PRO A 310 5.70 -13.03 7.56
C PRO A 310 4.57 -14.01 7.27
N THR A 311 4.81 -15.28 7.59
CA THR A 311 3.72 -16.25 7.70
C THR A 311 2.77 -15.90 8.83
N LEU A 312 1.54 -16.40 8.74
CA LEU A 312 0.51 -16.11 9.71
C LEU A 312 0.97 -16.52 11.12
N GLY A 313 0.97 -15.54 12.03
CA GLY A 313 1.29 -15.76 13.44
C GLY A 313 2.75 -16.11 13.73
N GLU A 314 3.65 -15.99 12.74
CA GLU A 314 5.06 -16.40 12.84
C GLU A 314 5.79 -15.82 14.06
N HIS A 315 5.39 -14.63 14.50
CA HIS A 315 6.05 -13.89 15.56
C HIS A 315 5.15 -13.70 16.79
N THR A 316 4.05 -14.46 16.91
CA THR A 316 3.07 -14.27 17.99
C THR A 316 3.69 -14.41 19.37
N GLU A 317 4.43 -15.49 19.63
CA GLU A 317 5.09 -15.69 20.93
C GLU A 317 6.19 -14.66 21.17
N GLU A 318 7.09 -14.45 20.18
CA GLU A 318 8.20 -13.49 20.25
C GLU A 318 7.69 -12.09 20.63
N VAL A 319 6.74 -11.57 19.85
CA VAL A 319 6.23 -10.22 20.05
C VAL A 319 5.50 -10.12 21.38
N LEU A 320 4.60 -11.05 21.72
CA LEU A 320 3.88 -10.94 23.00
C LEU A 320 4.84 -11.02 24.20
N SER A 321 5.90 -11.83 24.15
CA SER A 321 6.92 -11.82 25.20
C SER A 321 7.70 -10.50 25.28
N GLU A 322 7.99 -9.83 24.16
CA GLU A 322 8.63 -8.50 24.16
C GLU A 322 7.80 -7.44 24.90
N PHE A 323 6.47 -7.57 24.87
CA PHE A 323 5.54 -6.68 25.59
C PHE A 323 5.20 -7.18 27.01
N GLY A 324 6.00 -8.12 27.54
CA GLY A 324 5.91 -8.59 28.91
C GLY A 324 4.71 -9.50 29.20
N PHE A 325 4.11 -10.13 28.20
CA PHE A 325 3.11 -11.18 28.43
C PHE A 325 3.78 -12.47 28.89
N SER A 326 3.23 -13.11 29.91
CA SER A 326 3.67 -14.41 30.42
C SER A 326 3.35 -15.54 29.43
N GLU A 327 4.10 -16.64 29.51
CA GLU A 327 3.81 -17.85 28.73
C GLU A 327 2.37 -18.35 28.95
N SER A 328 1.84 -18.22 30.17
CA SER A 328 0.45 -18.59 30.49
C SER A 328 -0.58 -17.69 29.81
N GLU A 329 -0.32 -16.38 29.73
CA GLU A 329 -1.21 -15.46 29.02
C GLU A 329 -1.20 -15.76 27.52
N ILE A 330 -0.02 -15.99 26.94
CA ILE A 330 0.15 -16.31 25.52
C ILE A 330 -0.52 -17.65 25.18
N ALA A 331 -0.32 -18.68 26.01
CA ALA A 331 -0.95 -19.99 25.81
C ALA A 331 -2.49 -19.91 25.85
N GLY A 332 -3.06 -19.03 26.67
CA GLY A 332 -4.50 -18.81 26.75
C GLY A 332 -5.13 -18.13 25.52
N LEU A 333 -4.31 -17.67 24.56
CA LEU A 333 -4.78 -17.05 23.32
C LEU A 333 -4.99 -18.03 22.18
N ARG A 334 -4.34 -19.20 22.25
CA ARG A 334 -4.48 -20.33 21.31
C ARG A 334 -5.82 -21.03 21.49
#